data_AF-A0A382VYP2-F1
#
_entry.id   AF-A0A382VYP2-F1
#
_cell.length_a   1.000
_cell.length_b   1.000
_cell.length_c   1.000
_cell.angle_alpha   90.00
_cell.angle_beta   90.00
_cell.angle_gamma   90.00
#
_symmetry.space_group_name_H-M   'P 1'
#
loop_
_entity.id
_entity.type
_entity.pdbx_description
1 polymer ?
#
loop_
_entity_poly.entity_id
_entity_poly.type
_entity_poly.pdbx_seq_one_letter_code
_entity_poly.pdbx_strand_id
1 'polypeptide(L)'
;MADELSRNGIDTIVLEAGPRFQEREFVNDEWEMYDRFTWNDKRFASGSSPTVQNFPTAPTWTCKGLGGSTLHWAALCPRGVPYEFKTRSVYGAIDGANITDWPLQFDELEPFYAVAEDKMGVSGRNGIPFHRGSTAYKVMALGAKR
;
A
#
# COMPACT_ATOMS: atom_id res chain seq x y z
N MET A 1 2.03 -1.16 -13.58
CA MET A 1 1.56 -1.97 -14.74
C MET A 1 1.38 -1.11 -15.98
N ALA A 2 0.39 -0.21 -16.03
CA ALA A 2 0.12 0.60 -17.24
C ALA A 2 1.33 1.42 -17.72
N ASP A 3 2.08 2.04 -16.79
CA ASP A 3 3.35 2.73 -17.06
C ASP A 3 4.39 1.81 -17.76
N GLU A 4 4.55 0.58 -17.29
CA GLU A 4 5.51 -0.36 -17.88
C GLU A 4 5.07 -0.83 -19.27
N LEU A 5 3.80 -1.19 -19.43
CA LEU A 5 3.28 -1.67 -20.70
C LEU A 5 3.37 -0.58 -21.79
N SER A 6 2.95 0.65 -21.47
CA SER A 6 2.98 1.76 -22.42
C SER A 6 4.40 2.15 -22.82
N ARG A 7 5.34 2.18 -21.87
CA ARG A 7 6.77 2.44 -22.14
C ARG A 7 7.42 1.37 -23.01
N ASN A 8 6.88 0.15 -23.02
CA ASN A 8 7.30 -0.95 -23.89
C ASN A 8 6.51 -1.01 -25.22
N GLY A 9 5.80 0.06 -25.58
CA GLY A 9 5.13 0.20 -26.87
C GLY A 9 3.81 -0.55 -27.00
N ILE A 10 3.20 -0.98 -25.88
CA ILE A 10 1.91 -1.65 -25.87
C ILE A 10 0.79 -0.63 -25.68
N ASP A 11 -0.15 -0.59 -26.62
CA ASP A 11 -1.34 0.25 -26.53
C ASP A 11 -2.16 -0.13 -25.28
N THR A 12 -2.23 0.80 -24.34
CA THR A 12 -2.77 0.54 -23.00
C THR A 12 -3.87 1.54 -22.69
N ILE A 13 -5.04 1.03 -22.30
CA ILE A 13 -6.16 1.84 -21.78
C ILE A 13 -6.26 1.60 -20.27
N VAL A 14 -6.41 2.67 -19.50
CA VAL A 14 -6.68 2.62 -18.06
C VAL A 14 -8.11 3.10 -17.82
N LEU A 15 -8.91 2.25 -17.18
CA LEU A 15 -10.26 2.58 -16.74
C LEU A 15 -10.23 2.91 -15.25
N GLU A 16 -10.60 4.14 -14.90
CA GLU A 16 -10.70 4.64 -13.52
C GLU A 16 -12.13 5.11 -13.27
N ALA A 17 -12.70 4.75 -12.12
CA ALA A 17 -14.09 5.05 -11.78
C ALA A 17 -14.28 6.49 -11.26
N GLY A 18 -13.22 7.09 -10.73
CA GLY A 18 -13.21 8.46 -10.22
C GLY A 18 -12.57 9.48 -11.16
N PRO A 19 -12.60 10.77 -10.76
CA PRO A 19 -12.02 11.84 -11.55
C PRO A 19 -10.48 11.86 -11.45
N ARG A 20 -9.86 12.65 -12.33
CA ARG A 20 -8.48 13.09 -12.17
C ARG A 20 -8.45 14.43 -11.47
N PHE A 21 -7.99 14.45 -10.22
CA PHE A 21 -7.79 15.68 -9.45
C PHE A 21 -6.54 16.44 -9.91
N GLN A 22 -6.59 17.76 -9.83
CA GLN A 22 -5.47 18.68 -9.99
C GLN A 22 -4.89 19.01 -8.61
N GLU A 23 -3.60 19.38 -8.55
CA GLU A 23 -2.89 19.71 -7.31
C GLU A 23 -3.62 20.78 -6.46
N ARG A 24 -4.17 21.81 -7.11
CA ARG A 24 -4.93 22.89 -6.46
C ARG A 24 -6.24 22.45 -5.81
N GLU A 25 -6.70 21.23 -6.07
CA GLU A 25 -7.93 20.67 -5.49
C GLU A 25 -7.66 19.94 -4.17
N PHE A 26 -6.38 19.70 -3.83
CA PHE A 26 -5.99 19.17 -2.54
C PHE A 26 -5.88 20.32 -1.54
N VAL A 27 -6.67 20.24 -0.48
CA VAL A 27 -6.59 21.17 0.65
C VAL A 27 -6.16 20.43 1.91
N ASN A 28 -5.59 21.15 2.87
CA ASN A 28 -5.23 20.60 4.17
C ASN A 28 -6.44 20.62 5.12
N ASP A 29 -7.51 19.94 4.70
CA ASP A 29 -8.70 19.66 5.50
C ASP A 29 -9.08 18.20 5.28
N GLU A 30 -8.99 17.41 6.35
CA GLU A 30 -9.20 15.97 6.29
C GLU A 30 -10.63 15.62 5.87
N TRP A 31 -11.63 16.32 6.40
CA TRP A 31 -13.04 16.01 6.16
C TRP A 31 -13.48 16.42 4.76
N GLU A 32 -13.03 17.59 4.30
CA GLU A 32 -13.27 18.02 2.92
C GLU A 32 -12.66 17.04 1.92
N MET A 33 -11.43 16.59 2.17
CA MET A 33 -10.76 15.64 1.31
C MET A 33 -11.38 14.24 1.40
N TYR A 34 -11.78 13.83 2.60
CA TYR A 34 -12.55 12.60 2.82
C TYR A 34 -13.80 12.59 1.94
N ASP A 35 -14.60 13.65 1.95
CA ASP A 35 -15.82 13.71 1.14
C ASP A 35 -15.54 13.69 -0.37
N ARG A 36 -14.40 14.25 -0.81
CA ARG A 36 -14.03 14.31 -2.23
C ARG A 36 -13.55 12.99 -2.81
N PHE A 37 -12.60 12.33 -2.15
CA PHE A 37 -11.99 11.12 -2.70
C PHE A 37 -12.63 9.85 -2.18
N THR A 38 -13.44 9.85 -1.11
CA THR A 38 -13.90 8.59 -0.52
C THR A 38 -14.82 7.87 -1.49
N TRP A 39 -14.53 6.59 -1.71
CA TRP A 39 -15.38 5.73 -2.48
C TRP A 39 -16.57 5.29 -1.60
N ASN A 40 -17.73 5.91 -1.84
CA ASN A 40 -18.95 5.70 -1.03
C ASN A 40 -19.95 4.70 -1.63
N ASP A 41 -19.70 4.21 -2.84
CA ASP A 41 -20.55 3.20 -3.47
C ASP A 41 -20.69 1.95 -2.57
N LYS A 42 -21.90 1.39 -2.52
CA LYS A 42 -22.18 0.22 -1.69
C LYS A 42 -21.29 -0.95 -2.07
N ARG A 43 -20.54 -1.47 -1.10
CA ARG A 43 -19.71 -2.65 -1.25
C ARG A 43 -20.42 -3.88 -0.68
N PHE A 44 -20.10 -5.02 -1.27
CA PHE A 44 -20.55 -6.32 -0.79
C PHE A 44 -19.34 -7.22 -0.68
N ALA A 45 -19.15 -7.80 0.51
CA ALA A 45 -18.19 -8.87 0.70
C ALA A 45 -18.91 -10.22 0.49
N SER A 46 -18.21 -11.17 -0.11
CA SER A 46 -18.68 -12.55 -0.29
C SER A 46 -17.69 -13.53 0.35
N GLY A 47 -18.18 -14.68 0.78
CA GLY A 47 -17.37 -15.72 1.43
C GLY A 47 -17.91 -16.11 2.80
N SER A 48 -17.11 -16.86 3.56
CA SER A 48 -17.51 -17.42 4.85
C SER A 48 -16.87 -16.74 6.07
N SER A 49 -16.08 -15.68 5.87
CA SER A 49 -15.38 -15.03 6.98
C SER A 49 -16.37 -14.32 7.93
N PRO A 50 -16.05 -14.18 9.23
CA PRO A 50 -16.88 -13.42 10.17
C PRO A 50 -17.12 -11.98 9.72
N THR A 51 -16.19 -11.37 8.99
CA THR A 51 -16.36 -10.03 8.40
C THR A 51 -17.51 -10.01 7.39
N VAL A 52 -17.62 -11.02 6.53
CA VAL A 52 -18.73 -11.12 5.56
C VAL A 52 -20.06 -11.33 6.27
N GLN A 53 -20.09 -12.17 7.31
CA GLN A 53 -21.34 -12.52 8.00
C GLN A 53 -21.87 -11.37 8.87
N ASN A 54 -20.98 -10.74 9.64
CA ASN A 54 -21.36 -9.73 10.63
C ASN A 54 -21.33 -8.31 10.05
N PHE A 55 -20.51 -8.08 9.03
CA PHE A 55 -20.25 -6.76 8.46
C PHE A 55 -20.23 -6.77 6.92
N PRO A 56 -21.25 -7.33 6.24
CA PRO A 56 -21.25 -7.53 4.78
C PRO A 56 -21.15 -6.22 3.98
N THR A 57 -21.47 -5.10 4.61
CA THR A 57 -21.44 -3.76 4.04
C THR A 57 -20.52 -2.82 4.81
N ALA A 58 -19.62 -3.34 5.66
CA ALA A 58 -18.68 -2.47 6.37
C ALA A 58 -17.87 -1.64 5.36
N PRO A 59 -17.73 -0.33 5.62
CA PRO A 59 -16.93 0.51 4.75
C PRO A 59 -15.47 0.10 4.87
N THR A 60 -14.84 -0.25 3.75
CA THR A 60 -13.39 -0.23 3.62
C THR A 60 -13.00 1.11 3.05
N TRP A 61 -12.25 1.89 3.82
CA TRP A 61 -11.81 3.19 3.34
C TRP A 61 -10.85 3.02 2.16
N THR A 62 -11.27 3.53 1.02
CA THR A 62 -10.53 3.54 -0.24
C THR A 62 -10.89 4.80 -0.99
N CYS A 63 -10.00 5.27 -1.85
CA CYS A 63 -10.23 6.47 -2.64
C CYS A 63 -10.74 6.11 -4.05
N LYS A 64 -11.66 6.91 -4.59
CA LYS A 64 -12.20 6.87 -5.95
C LYS A 64 -11.65 8.08 -6.73
N GLY A 65 -10.66 7.84 -7.55
CA GLY A 65 -9.95 8.87 -8.30
C GLY A 65 -8.64 8.35 -8.85
N LEU A 66 -8.09 9.01 -9.87
CA LEU A 66 -6.85 8.59 -10.51
C LEU A 66 -5.70 8.52 -9.48
N GLY A 67 -5.17 7.32 -9.27
CA GLY A 67 -4.19 7.00 -8.22
C GLY A 67 -4.73 6.07 -7.14
N GLY A 68 -6.06 5.97 -6.99
CA GLY A 68 -6.71 5.14 -5.99
C GLY A 68 -6.32 5.58 -4.58
N SER A 69 -6.22 4.62 -3.65
CA SER A 69 -5.96 4.92 -2.23
C SER A 69 -4.62 5.60 -1.95
N THR A 70 -3.68 5.69 -2.90
CA THR A 70 -2.46 6.50 -2.70
C THR A 70 -2.73 8.01 -2.73
N LEU A 71 -3.94 8.44 -3.08
CA LEU A 71 -4.40 9.82 -2.90
C LEU A 71 -4.52 10.19 -1.40
N HIS A 72 -4.74 9.21 -0.53
CA HIS A 72 -4.79 9.40 0.92
C HIS A 72 -4.07 8.24 1.64
N TRP A 73 -2.77 8.42 1.88
CA TRP A 73 -1.92 7.44 2.53
C TRP A 73 -0.82 8.13 3.34
N ALA A 74 -0.20 7.39 4.25
CA ALA A 74 0.87 7.90 5.10
C ALA A 74 2.27 7.91 4.43
N ALA A 75 2.37 7.49 3.17
CA ALA A 75 3.64 7.31 2.44
C ALA A 75 4.67 6.41 3.17
N LEU A 76 4.20 5.44 3.96
CA LEU A 76 5.05 4.45 4.62
C LEU A 76 5.39 3.32 3.65
N CYS A 77 6.68 3.14 3.38
CA CYS A 77 7.17 2.19 2.37
C CYS A 77 8.10 1.11 2.97
N PRO A 78 7.63 0.28 3.94
CA PRO A 78 8.43 -0.85 4.41
C PRO A 78 8.54 -1.94 3.33
N ARG A 79 9.71 -2.58 3.22
CA ARG A 79 9.85 -3.83 2.46
C ARG A 79 9.31 -4.98 3.31
N GLY A 80 8.77 -6.00 2.65
CA GLY A 80 8.57 -7.30 3.30
C GLY A 80 9.91 -7.88 3.73
N VAL A 81 9.89 -8.86 4.63
CA VAL A 81 11.10 -9.56 5.09
C VAL A 81 11.07 -11.03 4.68
N PRO A 82 12.24 -11.70 4.49
CA PRO A 82 12.28 -13.02 3.86
C PRO A 82 11.38 -14.09 4.48
N TYR A 83 11.22 -14.09 5.81
CA TYR A 83 10.38 -15.07 6.49
C TYR A 83 8.88 -14.90 6.19
N GLU A 84 8.44 -13.70 5.79
CA GLU A 84 7.03 -13.44 5.45
C GLU A 84 6.62 -14.16 4.16
N PHE A 85 7.58 -14.43 3.26
CA PHE A 85 7.37 -15.22 2.04
C PHE A 85 7.31 -16.74 2.31
N LYS A 86 7.76 -17.17 3.49
CA LYS A 86 7.81 -18.56 3.94
C LYS A 86 6.95 -18.79 5.18
N THR A 87 5.78 -18.16 5.20
CA THR A 87 4.92 -18.09 6.37
C THR A 87 4.53 -19.48 6.90
N ARG A 88 4.25 -20.46 6.02
CA ARG A 88 3.93 -21.82 6.43
C ARG A 88 5.16 -22.57 6.92
N SER A 89 6.30 -22.44 6.23
CA SER A 89 7.54 -23.09 6.65
C SER A 89 8.08 -22.54 7.97
N VAL A 90 7.90 -21.24 8.23
CA VAL A 90 8.41 -20.57 9.44
C VAL A 90 7.49 -20.75 10.65
N TYR A 91 6.18 -20.58 10.46
CA TYR A 91 5.22 -20.61 11.57
C TYR A 91 4.43 -21.92 11.68
N GLY A 92 4.58 -22.82 10.71
CA GLY A 92 3.81 -24.06 10.63
C GLY A 92 2.39 -23.85 10.08
N ALA A 93 1.61 -24.93 10.07
CA ALA A 93 0.19 -24.86 9.78
C ALA A 93 -0.57 -24.39 11.04
N ILE A 94 -1.53 -23.49 10.85
CA ILE A 94 -2.47 -23.09 11.89
C ILE A 94 -3.85 -23.63 11.50
N ASP A 95 -4.50 -24.35 12.41
CA ASP A 95 -5.80 -24.95 12.15
C ASP A 95 -6.85 -23.87 11.81
N GLY A 96 -7.64 -24.11 10.77
CA GLY A 96 -8.60 -23.15 10.24
C GLY A 96 -8.02 -21.93 9.50
N ALA A 97 -6.70 -21.82 9.31
CA ALA A 97 -6.06 -20.73 8.58
C ALA A 97 -5.48 -21.16 7.23
N ASN A 98 -5.58 -20.28 6.23
CA ASN A 98 -5.05 -20.50 4.88
C ASN A 98 -3.57 -20.06 4.78
N ILE A 99 -2.70 -20.63 5.63
CA ILE A 99 -1.28 -20.28 5.63
C ILE A 99 -0.54 -21.11 4.59
N THR A 100 0.09 -20.42 3.65
CA THR A 100 0.92 -21.00 2.59
C THR A 100 2.23 -20.22 2.50
N ASP A 101 3.25 -20.90 1.97
CA ASP A 101 4.42 -20.21 1.45
C ASP A 101 4.05 -19.56 0.12
N TRP A 102 4.58 -18.36 -0.11
CA TRP A 102 4.48 -17.72 -1.41
C TRP A 102 5.31 -18.50 -2.43
N PRO A 103 4.85 -18.57 -3.70
CA PRO A 103 5.61 -19.19 -4.77
C PRO A 103 6.80 -18.33 -5.24
N LEU A 104 7.04 -17.20 -4.58
CA LEU A 104 8.14 -16.26 -4.83
C LEU A 104 9.01 -16.15 -3.58
N GLN A 105 10.28 -15.81 -3.78
CA GLN A 105 11.25 -15.49 -2.76
C GLN A 105 11.43 -13.97 -2.64
N PHE A 106 11.95 -13.54 -1.49
CA PHE A 106 12.23 -12.12 -1.27
C PHE A 106 13.30 -11.58 -2.23
N ASP A 107 14.36 -12.36 -2.49
CA ASP A 107 15.44 -12.00 -3.42
C ASP A 107 14.96 -11.86 -4.87
N GLU A 108 13.95 -12.64 -5.28
CA GLU A 108 13.26 -12.47 -6.56
C GLU A 108 12.52 -11.12 -6.66
N LEU A 109 11.96 -10.64 -5.54
CA LEU A 109 11.23 -9.36 -5.49
C LEU A 109 12.10 -8.16 -5.15
N GLU A 110 13.27 -8.36 -4.54
CA GLU A 110 14.16 -7.29 -4.09
C GLU A 110 14.52 -6.29 -5.21
N PRO A 111 14.86 -6.71 -6.45
CA PRO A 111 15.11 -5.78 -7.55
C PRO A 111 13.88 -4.91 -7.87
N PHE A 112 12.68 -5.47 -7.78
CA PHE A 112 11.44 -4.75 -8.05
C PHE A 112 11.08 -3.77 -6.93
N TYR A 113 11.41 -4.10 -5.68
CA TYR A 113 11.35 -3.14 -4.58
C TYR A 113 12.26 -1.93 -4.85
N ALA A 114 13.50 -2.16 -5.29
CA ALA A 114 14.42 -1.08 -5.60
C ALA A 114 13.89 -0.17 -6.72
N VAL A 115 13.35 -0.75 -7.80
CA VAL A 115 12.72 0.01 -8.90
C VAL A 115 11.51 0.82 -8.40
N ALA A 116 10.64 0.22 -7.59
CA ALA A 116 9.48 0.92 -7.05
C ALA A 116 9.87 2.07 -6.12
N GLU A 117 10.84 1.86 -5.24
CA GLU A 117 11.35 2.87 -4.31
C GLU A 117 12.00 4.05 -5.04
N ASP A 118 12.72 3.79 -6.12
CA ASP A 118 13.32 4.83 -6.97
C ASP A 118 12.24 5.67 -7.64
N LYS A 119 11.25 5.02 -8.28
CA LYS A 119 10.11 5.71 -8.91
C LYS A 119 9.29 6.55 -7.95
N MET A 120 9.12 6.10 -6.70
CA MET A 120 8.35 6.81 -5.68
C MET A 120 9.17 7.87 -4.93
N GLY A 121 10.50 7.87 -5.05
CA GLY A 121 11.37 8.78 -4.31
C GLY A 121 11.46 8.46 -2.82
N VAL A 122 11.54 7.17 -2.46
CA VAL A 122 11.54 6.73 -1.05
C VAL A 122 12.83 7.17 -0.33
N SER A 123 12.68 7.93 0.74
CA SER A 123 13.81 8.38 1.57
C SER A 123 14.53 7.21 2.28
N GLY A 124 15.86 7.29 2.39
CA GLY A 124 16.70 6.26 3.02
C GLY A 124 17.03 5.07 2.11
N ARG A 125 16.65 5.14 0.84
CA ARG A 125 16.86 4.12 -0.20
C ARG A 125 17.40 4.78 -1.46
N ASN A 126 18.05 3.99 -2.32
CA ASN A 126 18.50 4.41 -3.65
C ASN A 126 19.27 5.75 -3.69
N GLY A 127 20.10 6.02 -2.67
CA GLY A 127 20.87 7.28 -2.58
C GLY A 127 20.09 8.50 -2.11
N ILE A 128 18.79 8.37 -1.84
CA ILE A 128 17.96 9.43 -1.27
C ILE A 128 18.17 9.42 0.26
N PRO A 129 18.68 10.51 0.87
CA PRO A 129 18.90 10.54 2.30
C PRO A 129 17.57 10.55 3.08
N PHE A 130 17.59 10.02 4.31
CA PHE A 130 16.47 10.21 5.24
C PHE A 130 16.28 11.69 5.57
N HIS A 131 15.04 12.10 5.81
CA HIS A 131 14.76 13.39 6.41
C HIS A 131 15.40 13.52 7.79
N ARG A 132 15.66 14.76 8.23
CA ARG A 132 16.17 15.01 9.58
C ARG A 132 15.17 14.50 10.61
N GLY A 133 15.62 13.58 11.46
CA GLY A 133 14.77 13.01 12.51
C GLY A 133 14.19 14.08 13.44
N SER A 134 12.88 14.00 13.66
CA SER A 134 12.16 14.83 14.64
C SER A 134 12.65 14.55 16.06
N THR A 135 12.32 15.43 17.02
CA THR A 135 12.64 15.19 18.43
C THR A 135 12.01 13.89 18.93
N ALA A 136 10.76 13.61 18.53
CA ALA A 136 10.06 12.37 18.85
C ALA A 136 10.82 11.14 18.32
N TYR A 137 11.27 11.20 17.06
CA TYR A 137 12.08 10.12 16.47
C TYR A 137 13.35 9.86 17.30
N LYS A 138 14.08 10.90 17.70
CA LYS A 138 15.34 10.76 18.47
C LYS A 138 15.13 10.05 19.80
N VAL A 139 14.05 10.36 20.51
CA VAL A 139 13.69 9.71 21.78
C VAL A 139 13.42 8.22 21.55
N MET A 140 12.57 7.88 20.57
CA MET A 140 12.24 6.49 20.24
C MET A 140 13.47 5.71 19.78
N ALA A 141 14.31 6.31 18.94
CA ALA A 141 15.54 5.68 18.43
C ALA A 141 16.59 5.46 19.53
N LEU A 142 16.67 6.33 20.55
CA LEU A 142 17.53 6.12 21.71
C LEU A 142 16.98 5.01 22.62
N GLY A 143 15.66 4.94 22.79
CA GLY A 143 14.99 3.88 23.54
C GLY A 143 15.21 2.50 22.93
N ALA A 144 15.06 2.38 21.61
CA ALA A 144 15.22 1.11 20.88
C ALA A 144 16.67 0.56 20.82
N LYS A 145 17.66 1.33 21.28
CA LYS A 145 19.07 0.90 21.38
C LYS A 145 19.40 0.22 22.72
N ARG A 146 18.47 0.21 23.67
CA ARG A 146 18.59 -0.43 24.98
C ARG A 146 17.74 -1.69 25.00
#